data_AF-A0A7C7YPK9-F1
#
_entry.id   AF-A0A7C7YPK9-F1
#
_cell.length_a   1.000
_cell.length_b   1.000
_cell.length_c   1.000
_cell.angle_alpha   90.00
_cell.angle_beta   90.00
_cell.angle_gamma   90.00
#
_symmetry.space_group_name_H-M   'P 1'
#
loop_
_entity.id
_entity.type
_entity.pdbx_description
1 polymer ?
#
loop_
_entity_poly.entity_id
_entity_poly.type
_entity_poly.pdbx_seq_one_letter_code
_entity_poly.pdbx_strand_id
1 'polypeptide(L)'
;MTYPDPHFIAAVDSLVAPIRIDIADRHQDFRDAAVMTKIPFSPRFRLFSSDRKRLLREWTGWMPTEELIAELYIARGVDLLERKDPSGAVEQFDAALAAAEGGPATAEILYRRGMAAFIAGKFDWQPLRRDWNRVVEDHPGSRWASHASVIEDAPA
;
A
#
# COMPACT_ATOMS: atom_id res chain seq x y z
N MET A 1 3.80 -0.20 22.33
CA MET A 1 3.59 -0.32 20.87
C MET A 1 2.16 -0.77 20.64
N THR A 2 1.41 -0.04 19.83
CA THR A 2 -0.04 -0.24 19.70
C THR A 2 -0.42 -1.44 18.83
N TYR A 3 0.53 -2.12 18.19
CA TYR A 3 0.28 -3.34 17.38
C TYR A 3 1.31 -4.43 17.75
N PRO A 4 1.03 -5.34 18.70
CA PRO A 4 2.04 -6.15 19.39
C PRO A 4 2.68 -7.29 18.57
N ASP A 5 2.24 -7.52 17.33
CA ASP A 5 2.70 -8.65 16.51
C ASP A 5 4.17 -8.51 16.08
N PRO A 6 5.07 -9.43 16.48
CA PRO A 6 6.50 -9.36 16.14
C PRO A 6 6.81 -9.31 14.63
N HIS A 7 6.00 -9.94 13.79
CA HIS A 7 6.21 -9.91 12.34
C HIS A 7 5.94 -8.51 11.80
N PHE A 8 4.90 -7.85 12.31
CA PHE A 8 4.63 -6.46 11.97
C PHE A 8 5.76 -5.54 12.44
N ILE A 9 6.31 -5.75 13.64
CA ILE A 9 7.46 -4.96 14.14
C ILE A 9 8.64 -5.08 13.19
N ALA A 10 9.02 -6.31 12.86
CA ALA A 10 10.15 -6.59 11.98
C ALA A 10 9.93 -5.99 10.59
N ALA A 11 8.71 -6.06 10.05
CA ALA A 11 8.35 -5.42 8.80
C ALA A 11 8.46 -3.89 8.87
N VAL A 12 7.96 -3.27 9.94
CA VAL A 12 8.06 -1.81 10.13
C VAL A 12 9.51 -1.35 10.22
N ASP A 13 10.34 -2.06 10.99
CA ASP A 13 11.74 -1.71 11.19
C ASP A 13 12.60 -1.90 9.92
N SER A 14 12.19 -2.81 9.02
CA SER A 14 12.91 -3.10 7.77
C SER A 14 12.39 -2.33 6.55
N LEU A 15 11.08 -2.05 6.49
CA LEU A 15 10.43 -1.50 5.30
C LEU A 15 10.27 0.01 5.34
N VAL A 16 10.21 0.63 6.52
CA VAL A 16 9.95 2.07 6.65
C VAL A 16 10.89 2.70 7.68
N ALA A 17 10.89 4.03 7.73
CA ALA A 17 11.51 4.80 8.81
C ALA A 17 10.40 5.21 9.81
N PRO A 18 10.10 4.39 10.84
CA PRO A 18 8.95 4.63 11.69
C PRO A 18 9.15 5.81 12.63
N ILE A 19 8.14 6.69 12.70
CA ILE A 19 7.98 7.66 13.78
C ILE A 19 6.83 7.19 14.65
N ARG A 20 7.12 6.87 15.91
CA ARG A 20 6.14 6.38 16.88
C ARG A 20 5.74 7.53 17.79
N ILE A 21 4.44 7.82 17.85
CA ILE A 21 3.89 8.86 18.72
C ILE A 21 2.98 8.17 19.72
N ASP A 22 3.32 8.27 21.01
CA ASP A 22 2.43 7.91 22.09
C ASP A 22 1.52 9.11 22.40
N ILE A 23 0.23 8.99 22.09
CA ILE A 23 -0.75 10.05 22.33
C ILE A 23 -1.03 10.27 23.82
N ALA A 24 -0.68 9.31 24.68
CA ALA A 24 -0.77 9.47 26.13
C ALA A 24 0.43 10.24 26.70
N ASP A 25 1.54 10.29 25.96
CA ASP A 25 2.71 11.08 26.32
C ASP A 25 2.47 12.57 26.04
N ARG A 26 2.63 13.40 27.08
CA ARG A 26 2.36 14.85 27.04
C ARG A 26 3.58 15.67 26.61
N HIS A 27 4.49 15.09 25.85
CA HIS A 27 5.66 15.79 25.32
C HIS A 27 5.24 17.06 24.56
N GLN A 28 5.97 18.16 24.79
CA GLN A 28 5.58 19.48 24.29
C GLN A 28 5.46 19.53 22.76
N ASP A 29 6.40 18.91 22.05
CA ASP A 29 6.40 18.83 20.58
C ASP A 29 5.21 18.04 20.00
N PHE A 30 4.61 17.14 20.78
CA PHE A 30 3.44 16.34 20.36
C PHE A 30 2.12 16.99 20.77
N ARG A 31 2.11 17.95 21.70
CA ARG A 31 0.89 18.68 22.05
C ARG A 31 0.34 19.44 20.84
N ASP A 32 1.20 20.12 20.09
CA ASP A 32 0.75 20.89 18.92
C ASP A 32 0.30 19.97 17.78
N ALA A 33 0.98 18.83 17.58
CA ALA A 33 0.58 17.82 16.60
C ALA A 33 -0.73 17.10 16.98
N ALA A 34 -0.90 16.72 18.25
CA ALA A 34 -2.07 16.00 18.77
C ALA A 34 -3.30 16.90 18.96
N VAL A 35 -3.12 18.20 19.24
CA VAL A 35 -4.24 19.17 19.29
C VAL A 35 -4.78 19.45 17.88
N MET A 36 -3.91 19.50 16.86
CA MET A 36 -4.30 19.71 15.46
C MET A 36 -5.03 18.50 14.86
N THR A 37 -4.72 17.29 15.31
CA THR A 37 -5.41 16.07 14.88
C THR A 37 -6.20 15.48 16.05
N LYS A 38 -7.51 15.72 16.13
CA LYS A 38 -8.39 14.89 16.98
C LYS A 38 -8.19 13.42 16.55
N ILE A 39 -7.42 12.65 17.31
CA ILE A 39 -7.24 11.20 17.12
C ILE A 39 -8.25 10.53 18.07
N PRO A 40 -9.48 10.23 17.62
CA PRO A 40 -10.49 9.65 18.50
C PRO A 40 -10.20 8.18 18.85
N PHE A 41 -9.37 7.50 18.05
CA PHE A 41 -9.14 6.07 18.15
C PHE A 41 -7.72 5.70 17.68
N SER A 42 -7.15 4.64 18.27
CA SER A 42 -5.82 4.12 17.97
C SER A 42 -5.88 2.60 17.75
N PRO A 43 -4.96 1.99 16.98
CA PRO A 43 -3.81 2.63 16.31
C PRO A 43 -4.22 3.48 15.10
N ARG A 44 -3.41 4.49 14.78
CA ARG A 44 -3.51 5.25 13.53
C ARG A 44 -2.18 5.18 12.83
N PHE A 45 -2.20 4.88 11.54
CA PHE A 45 -1.02 4.79 10.71
C PHE A 45 -1.14 5.80 9.58
N ARG A 46 -0.02 6.46 9.28
CA ARG A 46 0.12 7.41 8.19
C ARG A 46 1.45 7.11 7.51
N LEU A 47 1.39 6.69 6.26
CA LEU A 47 2.56 6.42 5.43
C LEU A 47 2.77 7.60 4.51
N PHE A 48 3.97 8.16 4.54
CA PHE A 48 4.35 9.30 3.71
C PHE A 48 5.34 8.88 2.63
N SER A 49 5.42 9.66 1.56
CA SER A 49 6.45 9.54 0.52
C SER A 49 7.84 9.64 1.14
N SER A 50 8.85 9.14 0.42
CA SER A 50 10.24 9.18 0.88
C SER A 50 10.76 10.59 1.12
N ASP A 51 10.21 11.59 0.40
CA ASP A 51 10.49 13.01 0.63
C ASP A 51 9.62 13.66 1.73
N ARG A 52 8.73 12.89 2.35
CA ARG A 52 7.79 13.26 3.42
C ARG A 52 6.76 14.34 3.06
N LYS A 53 6.60 14.65 1.76
CA LYS A 53 5.68 15.73 1.33
C LYS A 53 4.26 15.25 1.10
N ARG A 54 4.07 13.97 0.77
CA ARG A 54 2.77 13.42 0.39
C ARG A 54 2.37 12.30 1.34
N LEU A 55 1.11 12.33 1.76
CA LEU A 55 0.48 11.19 2.41
C LEU A 55 0.13 10.15 1.36
N LEU A 56 0.71 8.96 1.48
CA LEU A 56 0.48 7.83 0.59
C LEU A 56 -0.76 7.05 1.01
N ARG A 57 -0.83 6.71 2.29
CA ARG A 57 -1.87 5.86 2.89
C ARG A 57 -2.12 6.29 4.32
N GLU A 58 -3.37 6.18 4.75
CA GLU A 58 -3.77 6.39 6.14
C GLU A 58 -4.88 5.43 6.51
N TRP A 59 -4.84 4.95 7.74
CA TRP A 59 -5.94 4.21 8.32
C TRP A 59 -5.97 4.37 9.85
N THR A 60 -7.14 4.10 10.42
CA THR A 60 -7.36 4.11 11.87
C THR A 60 -8.03 2.80 12.25
N GLY A 61 -7.49 2.13 13.26
CA GLY A 61 -7.98 0.85 13.78
C GLY A 61 -7.11 -0.34 13.41
N TRP A 62 -7.62 -1.51 13.80
CA TRP A 62 -6.92 -2.80 13.73
C TRP A 62 -7.22 -3.51 12.41
N MET A 63 -6.25 -4.26 11.89
CA MET A 63 -6.32 -4.99 10.63
C MET A 63 -5.33 -6.16 10.67
N PRO A 64 -5.61 -7.33 10.06
CA PRO A 64 -4.68 -8.47 10.09
C PRO A 64 -3.22 -8.08 9.78
N THR A 65 -2.27 -8.76 10.43
CA THR A 65 -0.84 -8.43 10.33
C THR A 65 -0.35 -8.50 8.89
N GLU A 66 -0.80 -9.51 8.15
CA GLU A 66 -0.52 -9.75 6.74
C GLU A 66 -0.95 -8.57 5.87
N GLU A 67 -2.18 -8.09 6.09
CA GLU A 67 -2.71 -6.91 5.40
C GLU A 67 -1.91 -5.65 5.76
N LEU A 68 -1.56 -5.45 7.04
CA LEU A 68 -0.74 -4.31 7.45
C LEU A 68 0.62 -4.31 6.77
N ILE A 69 1.25 -5.48 6.63
CA ILE A 69 2.52 -5.63 5.92
C ILE A 69 2.35 -5.34 4.43
N ALA A 70 1.29 -5.84 3.80
CA ALA A 70 0.98 -5.54 2.41
C ALA A 70 0.77 -4.03 2.19
N GLU A 71 0.10 -3.33 3.10
CA GLU A 71 -0.07 -1.87 3.03
C GLU A 71 1.28 -1.11 3.02
N LEU A 72 2.28 -1.59 3.76
CA LEU A 72 3.64 -1.01 3.73
C LEU A 72 4.28 -1.18 2.35
N TYR A 73 4.18 -2.37 1.77
CA TYR A 73 4.70 -2.64 0.43
C TYR A 73 3.95 -1.86 -0.65
N ILE A 74 2.61 -1.76 -0.57
CA ILE A 74 1.81 -0.96 -1.50
C ILE A 74 2.25 0.50 -1.45
N ALA A 75 2.44 1.06 -0.25
CA ALA A 75 2.93 2.43 -0.11
C ALA A 75 4.30 2.63 -0.76
N ARG A 76 5.23 1.69 -0.57
CA ARG A 76 6.55 1.73 -1.22
C ARG A 76 6.44 1.65 -2.75
N GLY A 77 5.61 0.75 -3.27
CA GLY A 77 5.38 0.64 -4.73
C GLY A 77 4.80 1.93 -5.31
N VAL A 78 3.87 2.57 -4.60
CA VAL A 78 3.31 3.88 -4.98
C VAL A 78 4.36 4.99 -4.96
N ASP A 79 5.24 5.04 -3.96
CA ASP A 79 6.35 6.02 -3.90
C ASP A 79 7.34 5.83 -5.05
N LEU A 80 7.67 4.57 -5.39
CA LEU A 80 8.59 4.24 -6.48
C LEU A 80 8.05 4.63 -7.85
N LEU A 81 6.75 4.41 -8.11
CA LEU A 81 6.12 4.86 -9.35
C LEU A 81 6.25 6.38 -9.54
N GLU A 82 6.04 7.16 -8.48
CA GLU A 82 6.21 8.63 -8.56
C GLU A 82 7.64 9.05 -8.78
N ARG A 83 8.58 8.29 -8.22
CA ARG A 83 10.01 8.48 -8.41
C ARG A 83 10.52 7.94 -9.75
N LYS A 84 9.60 7.54 -10.63
CA LYS A 84 9.87 7.00 -11.98
C LYS A 84 10.69 5.71 -11.95
N ASP A 85 10.51 4.90 -10.91
CA ASP A 85 11.06 3.55 -10.79
C ASP A 85 9.94 2.49 -10.84
N PRO A 86 9.38 2.22 -12.02
CA PRO A 86 8.30 1.24 -12.17
C PRO A 86 8.78 -0.20 -11.94
N SER A 87 10.04 -0.52 -12.21
CA SER A 87 10.59 -1.86 -11.97
C SER A 87 10.69 -2.15 -10.46
N GLY A 88 11.24 -1.21 -9.69
CA GLY A 88 11.24 -1.31 -8.23
C GLY A 88 9.82 -1.39 -7.67
N ALA A 89 8.86 -0.66 -8.27
CA ALA A 89 7.47 -0.74 -7.85
C ALA A 89 6.85 -2.13 -8.04
N VAL A 90 7.15 -2.81 -9.16
CA VAL A 90 6.74 -4.21 -9.39
C VAL A 90 7.24 -5.11 -8.27
N GLU A 91 8.52 -5.00 -7.90
CA GLU A 91 9.10 -5.80 -6.81
C GLU A 91 8.37 -5.59 -5.47
N GLN A 92 7.98 -4.34 -5.17
CA GLN A 92 7.20 -4.05 -3.97
C GLN A 92 5.80 -4.65 -4.05
N PHE A 93 5.12 -4.59 -5.20
CA PHE A 93 3.80 -5.20 -5.35
C PHE A 93 3.85 -6.72 -5.33
N ASP A 94 4.92 -7.35 -5.82
CA ASP A 94 5.12 -8.80 -5.67
C ASP A 94 5.28 -9.18 -4.20
N ALA A 95 6.05 -8.41 -3.43
CA ALA A 95 6.18 -8.61 -1.98
C ALA A 95 4.84 -8.37 -1.24
N ALA A 96 4.06 -7.37 -1.67
CA ALA A 96 2.72 -7.13 -1.12
C ALA A 96 1.79 -8.32 -1.37
N LEU A 97 1.81 -8.86 -2.59
CA LEU A 97 0.96 -10.00 -2.98
C LEU A 97 1.32 -11.26 -2.20
N ALA A 98 2.62 -11.50 -1.98
CA ALA A 98 3.10 -12.60 -1.16
C ALA A 98 2.69 -12.47 0.32
N ALA A 99 2.55 -11.25 0.82
CA ALA A 99 2.13 -11.00 2.20
C ALA A 99 0.61 -11.18 2.40
N ALA A 100 -0.21 -10.69 1.46
CA ALA A 100 -1.67 -10.64 1.56
C ALA A 100 -2.40 -11.56 0.57
N GLU A 101 -1.81 -12.72 0.24
CA GLU A 101 -2.41 -13.64 -0.74
C GLU A 101 -3.84 -14.04 -0.34
N GLY A 102 -4.81 -13.74 -1.22
CA GLY A 102 -6.23 -14.03 -0.99
C GLY A 102 -6.93 -13.05 -0.03
N GLY A 103 -6.22 -12.04 0.47
CA GLY A 103 -6.76 -11.02 1.37
C GLY A 103 -7.38 -9.81 0.65
N PRO A 104 -8.08 -8.91 1.37
CA PRO A 104 -8.75 -7.74 0.80
C PRO A 104 -7.87 -6.83 -0.08
N ALA A 105 -6.58 -6.71 0.21
CA ALA A 105 -5.67 -5.90 -0.58
C ALA A 105 -5.31 -6.49 -1.97
N THR A 106 -5.54 -7.80 -2.19
CA THR A 106 -5.10 -8.53 -3.40
C THR A 106 -5.52 -7.82 -4.70
N ALA A 107 -6.77 -7.37 -4.78
CA ALA A 107 -7.29 -6.70 -5.97
C ALA A 107 -6.58 -5.36 -6.26
N GLU A 108 -6.23 -4.59 -5.22
CA GLU A 108 -5.45 -3.36 -5.36
C GLU A 108 -4.04 -3.67 -5.87
N ILE A 109 -3.41 -4.67 -5.25
CA ILE A 109 -2.03 -5.05 -5.53
C ILE A 109 -1.88 -5.50 -6.99
N LEU A 110 -2.75 -6.40 -7.45
CA LEU A 110 -2.77 -6.87 -8.83
C LEU A 110 -2.99 -5.71 -9.81
N TYR A 111 -3.98 -4.84 -9.55
CA TYR A 111 -4.25 -3.69 -10.40
C TYR A 111 -3.01 -2.79 -10.55
N ARG A 112 -2.36 -2.45 -9.43
CA ARG A 112 -1.20 -1.58 -9.41
C ARG A 112 0.06 -2.25 -9.98
N ARG A 113 0.26 -3.54 -9.73
CA ARG A 113 1.38 -4.30 -10.30
C ARG A 113 1.29 -4.36 -11.82
N GLY A 114 0.11 -4.65 -12.37
CA GLY A 114 -0.13 -4.64 -13.81
C GLY A 114 0.26 -3.29 -14.42
N MET A 115 -0.18 -2.19 -13.80
CA MET A 115 0.16 -0.84 -14.23
C MET A 115 1.66 -0.54 -14.14
N ALA A 116 2.32 -0.95 -13.05
CA ALA A 116 3.76 -0.77 -12.87
C ALA A 116 4.55 -1.56 -13.93
N ALA A 117 4.17 -2.82 -14.17
CA ALA A 117 4.80 -3.69 -15.15
C ALA A 117 4.60 -3.19 -16.58
N PHE A 118 3.42 -2.66 -16.91
CA PHE A 118 3.16 -1.98 -18.17
C PHE A 118 4.14 -0.83 -18.42
N ILE A 119 4.34 0.03 -17.41
CA ILE A 119 5.27 1.17 -17.52
C ILE A 119 6.72 0.68 -17.61
N ALA A 120 7.12 -0.28 -16.77
CA ALA A 120 8.47 -0.86 -16.77
C ALA A 120 8.80 -1.55 -18.12
N GLY A 121 7.83 -2.23 -18.71
CA GLY A 121 7.92 -2.94 -19.98
C GLY A 121 7.81 -2.05 -21.22
N LYS A 122 7.91 -0.72 -21.08
CA LYS A 122 7.74 0.24 -22.19
C LYS A 122 6.39 0.10 -22.89
N PHE A 123 5.33 0.01 -22.10
CA PHE A 123 3.95 -0.12 -22.54
C PHE A 123 3.61 -1.50 -23.14
N ASP A 124 4.25 -2.56 -22.62
CA ASP A 124 3.86 -3.95 -22.89
C ASP A 124 2.53 -4.26 -22.19
N TRP A 125 1.49 -4.51 -22.99
CA TRP A 125 0.14 -4.78 -22.51
C TRP A 125 -0.01 -6.16 -21.86
N GLN A 126 0.86 -7.12 -22.15
CA GLN A 126 0.74 -8.49 -21.65
C GLN A 126 0.70 -8.59 -20.11
N PRO A 127 1.64 -8.00 -19.35
CA PRO A 127 1.59 -8.03 -17.89
C PRO A 127 0.38 -7.26 -17.32
N LEU A 128 -0.04 -6.17 -17.97
CA LEU A 128 -1.24 -5.43 -17.57
C LEU A 128 -2.48 -6.32 -17.70
N ARG A 129 -2.65 -6.95 -18.86
CA ARG A 129 -3.75 -7.85 -19.19
C ARG A 129 -3.85 -9.00 -18.20
N ARG A 130 -2.74 -9.67 -17.97
CA ARG A 130 -2.67 -10.80 -17.03
C ARG A 130 -3.20 -10.38 -15.65
N ASP A 131 -2.74 -9.27 -15.12
CA ASP A 131 -3.10 -8.87 -13.75
C ASP A 131 -4.51 -8.27 -13.68
N TRP A 132 -4.91 -7.44 -14.65
CA TRP A 132 -6.24 -6.82 -14.67
C TRP A 132 -7.35 -7.83 -14.94
N ASN A 133 -7.12 -8.84 -15.80
CA ASN A 133 -8.07 -9.94 -15.97
C ASN A 133 -8.27 -10.70 -14.66
N ARG A 134 -7.20 -11.01 -13.93
CA ARG A 134 -7.31 -11.64 -12.61
C ARG A 134 -8.11 -10.78 -11.62
N VAL A 135 -7.97 -9.46 -11.64
CA VAL A 135 -8.78 -8.58 -10.78
C VAL A 135 -10.26 -8.71 -11.12
N VAL A 136 -10.62 -8.72 -12.40
CA VAL A 136 -12.02 -8.84 -12.86
C VAL A 136 -12.59 -10.22 -12.54
N GLU A 137 -11.82 -11.29 -12.77
CA GLU A 137 -12.24 -12.68 -12.57
C GLU A 137 -12.34 -13.06 -11.09
N ASP A 138 -11.28 -12.76 -10.30
CA ASP A 138 -11.15 -13.25 -8.93
C ASP A 138 -11.79 -12.27 -7.91
N HIS A 139 -11.93 -10.99 -8.27
CA HIS A 139 -12.40 -9.93 -7.38
C HIS A 139 -13.49 -9.02 -7.97
N PRO A 140 -14.56 -9.57 -8.60
CA PRO A 140 -15.54 -8.82 -9.39
C PRO A 140 -16.31 -7.75 -8.60
N GLY A 141 -16.44 -7.90 -7.28
CA GLY A 141 -17.11 -6.92 -6.41
C GLY A 141 -16.22 -5.80 -5.90
N SER A 142 -14.91 -5.83 -6.18
CA SER A 142 -13.98 -4.81 -5.73
C SER A 142 -14.06 -3.57 -6.61
N ARG A 143 -13.80 -2.38 -6.05
CA ARG A 143 -13.62 -1.15 -6.85
C ARG A 143 -12.54 -1.29 -7.94
N TRP A 144 -11.55 -2.15 -7.70
CA TRP A 144 -10.45 -2.39 -8.62
C TRP A 144 -10.88 -3.18 -9.84
N ALA A 145 -11.87 -4.07 -9.73
CA ALA A 145 -12.47 -4.72 -10.89
C ALA A 145 -13.14 -3.71 -11.83
N SER A 146 -13.85 -2.71 -11.29
CA SER A 146 -14.42 -1.63 -12.11
C SER A 146 -13.37 -0.78 -12.82
N HIS A 147 -12.18 -0.61 -12.21
CA HIS A 147 -11.06 0.08 -12.87
C HIS A 147 -10.35 -0.81 -13.89
N ALA A 148 -10.26 -2.11 -13.61
CA ALA A 148 -9.57 -3.09 -14.45
C ALA A 148 -10.39 -3.52 -15.68
N SER A 149 -11.72 -3.42 -15.63
CA SER A 149 -12.61 -3.92 -16.70
C SER A 149 -12.36 -3.29 -18.07
N VAL A 150 -11.77 -2.09 -18.12
CA VAL A 150 -11.40 -1.42 -19.38
C VAL A 150 -10.27 -2.16 -20.14
N ILE A 151 -9.68 -3.21 -19.55
CA ILE A 151 -8.67 -4.04 -20.21
C ILE A 151 -9.20 -4.75 -21.46
N GLU A 152 -10.51 -4.97 -21.54
CA GLU A 152 -11.18 -5.55 -22.71
C GLU A 152 -10.94 -4.70 -23.97
N ASP A 153 -10.79 -3.38 -23.80
CA ASP A 153 -10.61 -2.42 -24.90
C ASP A 153 -9.13 -2.22 -25.28
N ALA A 154 -8.18 -2.83 -24.56
CA ALA A 154 -6.76 -2.64 -24.82
C ALA A 154 -6.32 -3.24 -26.18
N PRO A 155 -5.18 -2.80 -26.76
CA PRO A 155 -4.58 -3.42 -27.95
C PRO A 155 -4.07 -4.83 -27.68
N ALA A 156 -4.26 -5.75 -28.63
CA ALA A 156 -3.81 -7.15 -28.53
C ALA A 156 -2.30 -7.26 -28.30
#